data_AF-A0A5D2MW67-F1
#
_entry.id   AF-A0A5D2MW67-F1
#
_cell.length_a   1.000
_cell.length_b   1.000
_cell.length_c   1.000
_cell.angle_alpha   90.00
_cell.angle_beta   90.00
_cell.angle_gamma   90.00
#
_symmetry.space_group_name_H-M   'P 1'
#
loop_
_entity.id
_entity.type
_entity.pdbx_description
1 polymer ?
#
loop_
_entity_poly.entity_id
_entity_poly.type
_entity_poly.pdbx_seq_one_letter_code
_entity_poly.pdbx_strand_id
1 'polypeptide(L)'
;MACIKGVNRSAPVALAPDAPYMAAGTMAGAVDLSFSSSANLEIFKLDFQNDDRELTVVGEYRSSERFNRLAWAKNGSASDEFSLGLIAGGLVDGNIDLWNPLT
;
A
#
# COMPACT_ATOMS: atom_id res chain seq x y z
N MET A 1 -3.77 24.61 -9.17
CA MET A 1 -3.86 24.83 -7.70
C MET A 1 -3.40 23.51 -7.08
N ALA A 2 -2.51 23.50 -6.08
CA ALA A 2 -2.06 22.22 -5.50
C ALA A 2 -3.27 21.51 -4.87
N CYS A 3 -3.70 20.37 -5.43
CA CYS A 3 -4.84 19.61 -4.92
C CYS A 3 -4.39 18.71 -3.76
N ILE A 4 -5.14 18.72 -2.67
CA ILE A 4 -4.94 17.77 -1.56
C ILE A 4 -5.62 16.47 -1.98
N LYS A 5 -4.82 15.39 -2.05
CA LYS A 5 -5.29 14.03 -2.29
C LYS A 5 -5.58 13.34 -0.97
N GLY A 6 -6.62 12.51 -0.95
CA GLY A 6 -7.05 11.77 0.23
C GLY A 6 -7.50 10.36 -0.10
N VAL A 7 -7.49 9.51 0.93
CA VAL A 7 -8.14 8.21 0.93
C VAL A 7 -8.63 7.93 2.35
N ASN A 8 -9.85 7.41 2.48
CA ASN A 8 -10.39 7.04 3.79
C ASN A 8 -10.01 5.59 4.13
N ARG A 9 -8.87 5.40 4.80
CA ARG A 9 -8.38 4.10 5.29
C ARG A 9 -7.77 4.25 6.68
N SER A 10 -8.08 3.31 7.57
CA SER A 10 -7.26 3.05 8.75
C SER A 10 -6.14 2.10 8.34
N ALA A 11 -4.96 2.64 8.03
CA ALA A 11 -3.88 1.88 7.41
C ALA A 11 -2.50 2.40 7.83
N PRO A 12 -1.51 1.52 8.13
CA PRO A 12 -0.11 1.88 7.89
C PRO A 12 0.13 2.14 6.40
N VAL A 13 1.11 2.99 6.11
CA VAL A 13 1.37 3.49 4.76
C VAL A 13 2.86 3.40 4.44
N ALA A 14 3.19 3.10 3.18
CA ALA A 14 4.54 3.25 2.63
C ALA A 14 4.50 3.94 1.26
N LEU A 15 5.47 4.80 0.98
CA LEU A 15 5.61 5.50 -0.30
C LEU A 15 6.64 4.80 -1.17
N ALA A 16 6.35 4.66 -2.46
CA ALA A 16 7.34 4.18 -3.41
C ALA A 16 8.50 5.18 -3.49
N PRO A 17 9.77 4.74 -3.34
CA PRO A 17 10.91 5.66 -3.27
C PRO A 17 11.11 6.53 -4.53
N ASP A 18 10.90 5.94 -5.70
CA ASP A 18 11.25 6.53 -7.01
C ASP A 18 10.06 6.61 -7.97
N ALA A 19 8.82 6.46 -7.48
CA ALA A 19 7.62 6.43 -8.31
C ALA A 19 6.40 7.05 -7.60
N PRO A 20 5.39 7.56 -8.35
CA PRO A 20 4.23 8.24 -7.76
C PRO A 20 3.19 7.24 -7.25
N TYR A 21 3.60 6.33 -6.37
CA TYR A 21 2.72 5.32 -5.77
C TYR A 21 2.82 5.30 -4.25
N MET A 22 1.74 4.83 -3.63
CA MET A 22 1.63 4.64 -2.19
C MET A 22 0.94 3.32 -1.91
N ALA A 23 1.43 2.56 -0.94
CA ALA A 23 0.81 1.35 -0.46
C ALA A 23 0.13 1.60 0.88
N ALA A 24 -1.07 1.08 1.07
CA ALA A 24 -1.80 1.11 2.34
C ALA A 24 -2.31 -0.29 2.68
N GLY A 25 -2.03 -0.74 3.90
CA GLY A 25 -2.44 -2.06 4.38
C GLY A 25 -3.59 -1.95 5.37
N THR A 26 -4.49 -2.92 5.44
CA THR A 26 -5.54 -2.93 6.48
C THR A 26 -4.92 -2.96 7.87
N MET A 27 -5.16 -1.91 8.68
CA MET A 27 -4.53 -1.77 10.00
C MET A 27 -4.97 -2.84 11.00
N ALA A 28 -4.01 -3.41 11.72
CA ALA A 28 -4.27 -4.28 12.85
C ALA A 28 -5.04 -3.52 13.97
N GLY A 29 -6.05 -4.17 14.54
CA GLY A 29 -6.90 -3.57 15.58
C GLY A 29 -7.98 -2.59 15.08
N ALA A 30 -7.99 -2.22 13.80
CA ALA A 30 -9.08 -1.42 13.24
C ALA A 30 -10.33 -2.29 13.00
N VAL A 31 -11.49 -1.90 13.52
CA VAL A 31 -12.77 -2.57 13.24
C VAL A 31 -13.54 -1.70 12.26
N ASP A 32 -13.78 -2.19 11.04
CA ASP A 32 -14.68 -1.49 10.12
C ASP A 32 -16.14 -1.72 10.51
N LEU A 33 -17.04 -0.85 10.03
CA LEU A 33 -18.47 -0.92 10.34
C LEU A 33 -19.14 -2.22 9.85
N SER A 34 -18.49 -2.94 8.93
CA SER A 34 -18.93 -4.24 8.41
C SER A 34 -18.39 -5.43 9.20
N PHE A 35 -17.57 -5.20 10.24
CA PHE A 35 -16.87 -6.24 11.00
C PHE A 35 -16.08 -7.21 10.11
N SER A 36 -15.53 -6.72 8.99
CA SER A 36 -14.76 -7.55 8.07
C SER A 36 -13.46 -8.02 8.71
N SER A 37 -13.15 -9.31 8.57
CA SER A 37 -11.85 -9.87 8.94
C SER A 37 -10.86 -9.87 7.77
N SER A 38 -11.23 -9.33 6.61
CA SER A 38 -10.33 -9.26 5.45
C SER A 38 -9.15 -8.33 5.71
N ALA A 39 -7.98 -8.72 5.24
CA ALA A 39 -6.77 -7.91 5.25
C ALA A 39 -6.24 -7.78 3.83
N ASN A 40 -6.06 -6.55 3.37
CA ASN A 40 -5.61 -6.24 2.02
C ASN A 40 -4.45 -5.25 2.06
N LEU A 41 -3.60 -5.34 1.04
CA LEU A 41 -2.62 -4.34 0.66
C LEU A 41 -3.11 -3.66 -0.62
N GLU A 42 -3.49 -2.39 -0.53
CA GLU A 42 -3.94 -1.57 -1.66
C GLU A 42 -2.79 -0.67 -2.14
N ILE A 43 -2.63 -0.54 -3.46
CA ILE A 43 -1.70 0.39 -4.10
C ILE A 43 -2.49 1.52 -4.73
N PHE A 44 -2.09 2.75 -4.43
CA PHE A 44 -2.67 3.99 -4.94
C PHE A 44 -1.70 4.71 -5.85
N LYS A 45 -2.21 5.26 -6.95
CA LYS A 45 -1.45 6.17 -7.81
C LYS A 45 -1.63 7.61 -7.34
N LEU A 46 -0.52 8.30 -7.13
CA LEU A 46 -0.46 9.72 -6.76
C LEU A 46 -0.53 10.58 -8.03
N ASP A 47 -1.74 10.71 -8.59
CA ASP A 47 -1.97 11.47 -9.83
C ASP A 47 -2.40 12.92 -9.54
N PHE A 48 -1.44 13.84 -9.44
CA PHE A 48 -1.70 15.27 -9.22
C PHE A 48 -2.14 16.02 -10.49
N GLN A 49 -2.21 15.37 -11.64
CA GLN A 49 -2.79 15.97 -12.86
C GLN A 49 -4.32 15.85 -12.88
N ASN A 50 -4.87 14.88 -12.15
CA ASN A 50 -6.30 14.78 -11.90
C ASN A 50 -6.72 15.74 -10.78
N ASP A 51 -7.78 16.52 -11.00
CA ASP A 51 -8.36 17.43 -10.01
C ASP A 51 -9.22 16.71 -8.95
N ASP A 52 -9.53 15.43 -9.15
CA ASP A 52 -10.24 14.61 -8.16
C ASP A 52 -9.43 14.50 -6.85
N ARG A 53 -10.10 14.53 -5.70
CA ARG A 53 -9.45 14.46 -4.40
C ARG A 53 -9.22 13.02 -3.95
N GLU A 54 -10.05 12.10 -4.42
CA GLU A 54 -9.94 10.69 -4.04
C GLU A 54 -8.83 10.00 -4.84
N LEU A 55 -7.94 9.31 -4.14
CA LEU A 55 -6.91 8.49 -4.77
C LEU A 55 -7.53 7.21 -5.35
N THR A 56 -7.07 6.84 -6.54
CA THR A 56 -7.52 5.63 -7.22
C THR A 56 -6.63 4.44 -6.83
N VAL A 57 -7.27 3.33 -6.46
CA VAL A 57 -6.61 2.02 -6.29
C VAL A 57 -6.21 1.50 -7.67
N VAL A 58 -4.93 1.17 -7.84
CA VAL A 58 -4.36 0.62 -9.08
C VAL A 58 -3.85 -0.81 -8.92
N GLY A 59 -3.82 -1.33 -7.70
CA GLY A 59 -3.48 -2.72 -7.38
C GLY A 59 -4.00 -3.10 -6.00
N GLU A 60 -4.31 -4.38 -5.82
CA GLU A 60 -4.79 -4.92 -4.54
C GLU A 60 -4.26 -6.35 -4.37
N TYR A 61 -3.70 -6.63 -3.20
CA TYR A 61 -3.27 -7.96 -2.80
C TYR A 61 -3.97 -8.37 -1.52
N ARG A 62 -4.51 -9.59 -1.48
CA ARG A 62 -4.98 -10.18 -0.23
C ARG A 62 -3.78 -10.54 0.64
N SER A 63 -3.84 -10.13 1.90
CA SER A 63 -2.93 -10.59 2.93
C SER A 63 -3.64 -11.63 3.80
N SER A 64 -2.86 -12.54 4.38
CA SER A 64 -3.35 -13.47 5.39
C SER A 64 -3.81 -12.74 6.65
N GLU A 65 -3.14 -11.65 7.01
CA GLU A 65 -3.29 -10.98 8.29
C GLU A 65 -3.17 -9.46 8.18
N ARG A 66 -3.61 -8.75 9.22
CA ARG A 66 -3.61 -7.28 9.24
C ARG A 66 -2.23 -6.72 9.53
N PHE A 67 -2.01 -5.48 9.10
CA PHE A 67 -0.71 -4.83 9.12
C PHE A 67 -0.50 -3.98 10.38
N ASN A 68 0.66 -4.14 11.01
CA ASN A 68 1.20 -3.24 12.02
C ASN A 68 2.11 -2.16 11.40
N ARG A 69 2.83 -2.52 10.32
CA ARG A 69 3.78 -1.63 9.65
C ARG A 69 3.94 -2.00 8.18
N LEU A 70 4.18 -1.00 7.35
CA LEU A 70 4.58 -1.15 5.95
C LEU A 70 5.86 -0.39 5.67
N ALA A 71 6.66 -0.91 4.73
CA ALA A 71 7.81 -0.24 4.14
C ALA A 71 7.89 -0.58 2.65
N TRP A 72 8.38 0.35 1.85
CA TRP A 72 8.60 0.15 0.42
C TRP A 72 10.06 0.41 0.11
N ALA A 73 10.78 -0.65 -0.25
CA ALA A 73 12.19 -0.60 -0.58
C ALA A 73 12.38 -0.26 -2.06
N LYS A 74 13.40 0.54 -2.37
CA LYS A 74 13.82 0.80 -3.75
C LYS A 74 14.35 -0.48 -4.39
N ASN A 75 14.33 -0.55 -5.72
CA ASN A 75 15.03 -1.60 -6.42
C ASN A 75 16.55 -1.44 -6.22
N GLY A 76 17.16 -2.38 -5.51
CA GLY A 76 18.62 -2.44 -5.36
C GLY A 76 19.32 -3.20 -6.49
N SER A 77 18.55 -3.85 -7.35
CA SER A 77 19.04 -4.68 -8.45
C SER A 77 18.82 -3.98 -9.79
N ALA A 78 19.58 -4.34 -10.83
CA ALA A 78 19.32 -3.90 -12.20
C ALA A 78 18.24 -4.75 -12.90
N SER A 79 17.43 -5.50 -12.14
CA SER A 79 16.36 -6.33 -12.70
C SER A 79 15.11 -5.50 -12.97
N ASP A 80 14.58 -5.61 -14.18
CA ASP A 80 13.30 -4.98 -14.57
C ASP A 80 12.10 -5.60 -13.84
N GLU A 81 12.23 -6.86 -13.38
CA GLU A 81 11.20 -7.61 -12.66
C GLU A 81 10.76 -6.92 -11.37
N PHE A 82 11.67 -6.18 -10.72
CA PHE A 82 11.42 -5.44 -9.49
C PHE A 82 11.64 -3.95 -9.69
N SER A 83 11.34 -3.40 -10.88
CA SER A 83 11.61 -1.99 -11.20
C SER A 83 10.92 -0.98 -10.24
N LEU A 84 9.80 -1.35 -9.62
CA LEU A 84 9.16 -0.57 -8.56
C LEU A 84 9.63 -0.93 -7.13
N GLY A 85 10.59 -1.83 -6.99
CA GLY A 85 11.10 -2.33 -5.72
C GLY A 85 10.19 -3.37 -5.07
N LEU A 86 10.25 -3.46 -3.75
CA LEU A 86 9.50 -4.44 -2.96
C LEU A 86 8.78 -3.77 -1.80
N ILE A 87 7.58 -4.24 -1.49
CA ILE A 87 6.83 -3.83 -0.30
C ILE A 87 7.01 -4.91 0.76
N ALA A 88 7.34 -4.50 1.98
CA ALA A 88 7.42 -5.38 3.15
C ALA A 88 6.38 -4.96 4.19
N GLY A 89 5.69 -5.95 4.76
CA GLY A 89 4.63 -5.72 5.75
C GLY A 89 4.82 -6.59 6.96
N GLY A 90 4.88 -5.97 8.13
CA GLY A 90 4.85 -6.67 9.41
C GLY A 90 3.39 -6.90 9.83
N LEU A 91 3.01 -8.16 9.96
CA LEU A 91 1.64 -8.59 10.22
C LEU A 91 1.36 -8.74 11.72
N VAL A 92 0.08 -8.94 12.07
CA VAL A 92 -0.37 -9.05 13.47
C VAL A 92 -0.03 -10.40 14.12
N ASP A 93 0.13 -11.45 13.31
CA ASP A 93 0.54 -12.79 13.75
C ASP A 93 2.07 -12.90 13.99
N GLY A 94 2.83 -11.84 13.69
CA GLY A 94 4.28 -11.79 13.84
C GLY A 94 5.04 -12.16 12.56
N ASN A 95 4.36 -12.52 11.47
CA ASN A 95 5.00 -12.79 10.19
C ASN A 95 5.35 -11.50 9.43
N ILE A 96 6.28 -11.64 8.47
CA ILE A 96 6.63 -10.60 7.51
C ILE A 96 6.41 -11.14 6.11
N ASP A 97 5.54 -10.46 5.37
CA ASP A 97 5.26 -10.78 3.98
C ASP A 97 5.91 -9.73 3.05
N LEU A 98 6.23 -10.18 1.84
CA LEU A 98 6.86 -9.38 0.78
C LEU A 98 6.01 -9.42 -0.49
N TRP A 99 5.80 -8.26 -1.11
CA TRP A 99 5.05 -8.13 -2.35
C TRP A 99 5.86 -7.43 -3.43
N ASN A 100 5.74 -7.94 -4.66
CA ASN A 100 6.14 -7.22 -5.85
C ASN A 100 4.94 -6.39 -6.35
N PRO A 101 5.00 -5.04 -6.33
CA PRO A 101 3.90 -4.18 -6.77
C PRO A 101 3.64 -4.18 -8.29
N LEU A 102 4.46 -4.90 -9.08
CA LEU A 102 4.31 -5.03 -10.54
C LEU A 102 3.49 -6.25 -10.98
N THR A 103 3.21 -7.19 -10.07
CA THR A 103 2.53 -8.46 -10.39
C THR A 103 1.05 -8.45 -10.11
#